data_AF-A0A953JPM6-F1
#
_entry.id   AF-A0A953JPM6-F1
#
_cell.length_a   1.000
_cell.length_b   1.000
_cell.length_c   1.000
_cell.angle_alpha   90.00
_cell.angle_beta   90.00
_cell.angle_gamma   90.00
#
_symmetry.space_group_name_H-M   'P 1'
#
loop_
_entity.id
_entity.type
_entity.pdbx_description
1 polymer ?
#
loop_
_entity_poly.entity_id
_entity_poly.type
_entity_poly.pdbx_seq_one_letter_code
_entity_poly.pdbx_strand_id
1 'polypeptide(L)'
;MAAARPITLQDRVLQIDHIQARRYTKLAGDTLEIATEGIIRHLRACARMDVNPDASAVREIIDDAINGRRVFAETSNDRLAA
;
A
#
# COMPACT_ATOMS: atom_id res chain seq x y z
N MET A 1 16.19 -3.55 -26.14
CA MET A 1 15.31 -3.89 -25.00
C MET A 1 14.96 -2.59 -24.28
N ALA A 2 13.71 -2.15 -24.33
CA ALA A 2 13.29 -1.00 -23.53
C ALA A 2 13.32 -1.43 -22.06
N ALA A 3 14.21 -0.84 -21.26
CA ALA A 3 14.19 -1.02 -19.82
C ALA A 3 12.81 -0.59 -19.32
N ALA A 4 12.04 -1.52 -18.77
CA ALA A 4 10.77 -1.20 -18.14
C ALA A 4 11.06 -0.15 -17.05
N ARG A 5 10.46 1.04 -17.17
CA ARG A 5 10.62 2.07 -16.15
C ARG A 5 10.14 1.49 -14.82
N PRO A 6 10.84 1.77 -13.71
CA PRO A 6 10.34 1.37 -12.40
C PRO A 6 8.94 1.97 -12.21
N ILE A 7 7.94 1.09 -12.11
CA ILE A 7 6.57 1.47 -11.78
C ILE A 7 6.60 2.04 -10.36
N THR A 8 6.15 3.27 -10.21
CA THR A 8 6.07 3.91 -8.89
C THR A 8 4.91 3.30 -8.09
N LEU A 9 4.96 3.42 -6.76
CA LEU A 9 3.85 2.94 -5.93
C LEU A 9 2.53 3.62 -6.31
N GLN A 10 2.58 4.92 -6.64
CA GLN A 10 1.42 5.65 -7.13
C GLN A 10 0.84 5.04 -8.41
N ASP A 11 1.68 4.68 -9.39
CA ASP A 11 1.22 4.03 -10.62
C ASP A 11 0.61 2.65 -10.32
N ARG A 12 1.19 1.93 -9.36
CA ARG A 12 0.62 0.65 -8.91
C ARG A 12 -0.75 0.82 -8.24
N VAL A 13 -0.92 1.86 -7.42
CA VAL A 13 -2.23 2.19 -6.84
C VAL A 13 -3.21 2.64 -7.92
N LEU A 14 -2.74 3.38 -8.94
CA LEU A 14 -3.58 3.80 -10.07
C LEU A 14 -4.11 2.61 -10.88
N GLN A 15 -3.33 1.55 -11.03
CA GLN A 15 -3.76 0.30 -11.66
C GLN A 15 -4.83 -0.44 -10.85
N ILE A 16 -4.90 -0.20 -9.53
CA ILE A 16 -5.89 -0.82 -8.64
C ILE A 16 -7.16 0.04 -8.61
N ASP A 17 -7.02 1.32 -8.32
CA ASP A 17 -8.11 2.28 -8.27
C ASP A 17 -7.60 3.73 -8.40
N HIS A 18 -8.16 4.43 -9.39
CA HIS A 18 -7.86 5.84 -9.64
C HIS A 18 -8.26 6.77 -8.50
N ILE A 19 -9.31 6.45 -7.72
CA ILE A 19 -9.74 7.28 -6.59
C ILE A 19 -8.73 7.18 -5.45
N GLN A 20 -8.31 5.97 -5.08
CA GLN A 20 -7.29 5.78 -4.04
C GLN A 20 -5.94 6.34 -4.48
N ALA A 21 -5.56 6.24 -5.75
CA ALA A 21 -4.33 6.85 -6.26
C ALA A 21 -4.35 8.37 -6.05
N ARG A 22 -5.48 9.02 -6.36
CA ARG A 22 -5.66 10.46 -6.12
C ARG A 22 -5.64 10.81 -4.63
N ARG A 23 -6.24 10.00 -3.76
CA ARG A 23 -6.17 10.22 -2.29
C ARG A 23 -4.73 10.11 -1.79
N TYR A 24 -4.01 9.07 -2.23
CA TYR A 24 -2.62 8.82 -1.87
C TYR A 24 -1.69 9.98 -2.26
N THR A 25 -1.85 10.55 -3.46
CA THR A 25 -1.03 11.72 -3.91
C THR A 25 -1.19 12.98 -3.06
N LYS A 26 -2.27 13.07 -2.27
CA LYS A 26 -2.53 14.22 -1.39
C LYS A 26 -1.95 14.03 0.00
N LEU A 27 -1.45 12.84 0.33
CA LEU A 27 -0.85 12.56 1.63
C LEU A 27 0.53 13.23 1.71
N ALA A 28 0.92 13.63 2.91
CA ALA A 28 2.23 14.20 3.21
C ALA A 28 2.67 13.84 4.63
N GLY A 29 3.96 13.98 4.91
CA GLY A 29 4.55 13.70 6.23
C GLY A 29 4.27 12.27 6.70
N ASP A 30 4.06 12.10 8.02
CA ASP A 30 3.78 10.81 8.66
C ASP A 30 2.64 10.04 7.98
N THR A 31 1.55 10.70 7.60
CA THR A 31 0.43 10.03 6.93
C THR A 31 0.85 9.39 5.60
N LEU A 32 1.71 10.06 4.83
CA LEU A 32 2.25 9.48 3.59
C LEU A 32 3.13 8.28 3.89
N GLU A 33 4.01 8.39 4.89
CA GLU A 33 4.93 7.30 5.27
C GLU A 33 4.14 6.06 5.71
N ILE A 34 3.16 6.23 6.61
CA ILE A 34 2.30 5.14 7.11
C ILE A 34 1.53 4.48 5.98
N ALA A 35 0.90 5.27 5.10
CA ALA A 35 0.16 4.73 3.96
C ALA A 35 1.09 4.00 2.98
N THR A 36 2.29 4.54 2.73
CA THR A 36 3.30 3.93 1.85
C THR A 36 3.68 2.54 2.35
N GLU A 37 4.02 2.43 3.63
CA GLU A 37 4.41 1.16 4.25
C GLU A 37 3.26 0.14 4.20
N GLY A 38 2.04 0.56 4.56
CA GLY A 38 0.86 -0.30 4.55
C GLY A 38 0.53 -0.83 3.16
N ILE A 39 0.56 0.03 2.13
CA ILE A 39 0.25 -0.37 0.75
C ILE A 39 1.33 -1.32 0.23
N ILE A 40 2.62 -1.03 0.43
CA ILE A 40 3.71 -1.93 0.00
C ILE A 40 3.54 -3.31 0.64
N ARG A 41 3.21 -3.38 1.93
CA ARG A 41 2.97 -4.65 2.63
C ARG A 41 1.78 -5.41 2.05
N HIS A 42 0.66 -4.73 1.82
CA HIS A 42 -0.53 -5.33 1.21
C HIS A 42 -0.19 -5.92 -0.17
N LEU A 43 0.47 -5.15 -1.03
CA LEU A 43 0.89 -5.60 -2.36
C LEU A 43 1.81 -6.82 -2.30
N ARG A 44 2.75 -6.84 -1.35
CA ARG A 44 3.64 -8.01 -1.13
C ARG A 44 2.85 -9.23 -0.64
N ALA A 45 1.87 -9.05 0.25
CA ALA A 45 1.03 -10.14 0.72
C ALA A 45 0.18 -10.71 -0.43
N CYS A 46 -0.45 -9.84 -1.22
CA CYS A 46 -1.18 -10.23 -2.43
C CYS A 46 -0.30 -11.03 -3.40
N ALA A 47 0.91 -10.54 -3.67
CA ALA A 47 1.86 -11.24 -4.53
C ALA A 47 2.31 -12.60 -3.98
N ARG A 48 2.46 -12.75 -2.65
CA ARG A 48 2.82 -14.03 -2.02
C ARG A 48 1.69 -15.05 -2.08
N MET A 49 0.45 -14.59 -1.99
CA MET A 49 -0.75 -15.43 -1.98
C MET A 49 -1.34 -15.66 -3.37
N ASP A 50 -0.72 -15.09 -4.42
CA ASP A 50 -1.20 -15.10 -5.80
C ASP A 50 -2.64 -14.56 -5.93
N VAL A 51 -2.96 -13.49 -5.19
CA VAL A 51 -4.26 -12.81 -5.24
C VAL A 51 -4.11 -11.39 -5.77
N ASN A 52 -5.16 -10.90 -6.43
CA ASN A 52 -5.18 -9.52 -6.90
C ASN A 52 -5.41 -8.54 -5.72
N PRO A 53 -4.65 -7.44 -5.65
CA PRO A 53 -4.88 -6.41 -4.65
C PRO A 53 -6.23 -5.71 -4.87
N ASP A 54 -6.92 -5.42 -3.77
CA ASP A 54 -8.27 -4.85 -3.78
C ASP A 54 -8.27 -3.37 -3.41
N ALA A 55 -9.17 -2.60 -4.04
CA ALA A 55 -9.31 -1.17 -3.81
C ALA A 55 -9.77 -0.84 -2.38
N SER A 56 -10.61 -1.69 -1.77
CA SER A 56 -11.11 -1.48 -0.41
C SER A 56 -10.00 -1.63 0.62
N ALA A 57 -9.11 -2.60 0.46
CA ALA A 57 -7.95 -2.76 1.34
C ALA A 57 -7.01 -1.53 1.26
N VAL A 58 -6.73 -1.04 0.05
CA VAL A 58 -5.95 0.20 -0.14
C VAL A 58 -6.65 1.40 0.48
N ARG A 59 -7.98 1.50 0.33
CA ARG A 59 -8.80 2.55 0.94
C ARG A 59 -8.68 2.53 2.46
N GLU A 60 -8.78 1.36 3.09
CA GLU A 60 -8.67 1.20 4.54
C GLU A 60 -7.29 1.60 5.05
N ILE A 61 -6.22 1.19 4.36
CA ILE A 61 -4.86 1.62 4.71
C ILE A 61 -4.70 3.14 4.66
N ILE A 62 -5.22 3.79 3.61
CA ILE A 62 -5.18 5.25 3.49
C ILE A 62 -6.01 5.91 4.61
N ASP A 63 -7.17 5.34 4.94
CA ASP A 63 -8.03 5.87 6.01
C ASP A 63 -7.35 5.76 7.38
N ASP A 64 -6.77 4.60 7.70
CA ASP A 64 -6.00 4.40 8.92
C ASP A 64 -4.82 5.37 9.01
N ALA A 65 -4.08 5.57 7.93
CA ALA A 65 -2.99 6.52 7.90
C ALA A 65 -3.45 7.98 8.15
N ILE A 66 -4.59 8.38 7.58
CA ILE A 66 -5.19 9.70 7.82
C ILE A 66 -5.59 9.86 9.29
N ASN A 67 -6.07 8.78 9.91
CA ASN A 67 -6.41 8.74 11.34
C ASN A 67 -5.18 8.55 12.25
N GLY A 68 -3.96 8.51 11.70
CA GLY A 68 -2.72 8.30 12.46
C GLY A 68 -2.54 6.88 13.00
N ARG A 69 -3.33 5.90 12.52
CA ARG A 69 -3.23 4.50 12.93
C ARG A 69 -2.26 3.75 12.03
N ARG A 70 -1.36 2.98 12.64
CA ARG A 70 -0.33 2.17 11.96
C ARG A 70 -0.71 0.68 11.89
N VAL A 71 -2.00 0.36 11.74
CA VAL A 71 -2.53 -1.02 11.80
C VAL A 71 -1.79 -1.98 10.84
N PHE A 72 -1.31 -1.48 9.71
CA PHE A 72 -0.53 -2.26 8.73
C PHE A 72 1.00 -2.06 8.83
N ALA A 73 1.45 -0.99 9.50
CA ALA A 73 2.86 -0.59 9.64
C ALA A 73 3.52 -1.10 10.93
N GLU A 74 2.77 -1.49 11.96
CA GLU A 74 3.37 -2.05 13.17
C GLU A 74 3.98 -3.46 12.93
N THR A 75 5.18 -3.56 13.47
CA THR A 75 6.23 -4.59 13.42
C THR A 75 5.78 -6.04 13.49
N SER A 76 6.43 -6.87 12.66
CA SER A 76 6.90 -8.21 13.06
C SER A 76 5.89 -9.18 13.71
N ASN A 77 5.08 -9.89 12.91
CA ASN A 77 4.52 -11.17 13.39
C ASN A 77 4.52 -12.33 12.38
N ASP A 78 5.18 -12.20 11.22
CA ASP A 78 5.34 -13.34 10.29
C ASP A 78 6.66 -14.12 10.52
N ARG A 79 7.30 -13.91 11.69
CA ARG A 79 8.42 -14.75 12.19
C ARG A 79 7.96 -15.79 13.22
N LEU A 80 6.67 -16.06 13.33
CA LEU A 80 6.10 -17.00 14.30
C LEU A 80 5.14 -18.01 13.64
N ALA A 81 5.53 -18.51 12.48
CA ALA A 81 5.06 -19.78 11.94
C ALA A 81 6.29 -20.57 11.45
N ALA A 82 7.17 -20.90 12.40
CA ALA A 82 8.26 -21.86 12.24
C ALA A 82 7.89 -23.13 13.01
#